data_AF-A0A6M2E2E8-F1
#
_entry.id   AF-A0A6M2E2E8-F1
#
_cell.length_a   1.000
_cell.length_b   1.000
_cell.length_c   1.000
_cell.angle_alpha   90.00
_cell.angle_beta   90.00
_cell.angle_gamma   90.00
#
_symmetry.space_group_name_H-M   'P 1'
#
loop_
_entity.id
_entity.type
_entity.pdbx_description
1 polymer ?
#
loop_
_entity_poly.entity_id
_entity_poly.type
_entity_poly.pdbx_seq_one_letter_code
_entity_poly.pdbx_strand_id
1 'polypeptide(L)'
;LTKRVQLKLRTTQRAMERKMVGVTLREKKRAEWFREQTRVNDIIVEIKKKKWTWAGHVMRRQDNQWSLRVTEWIPRDGKRGRGRPKVRWSDEIRKYAGITWPQLARDRGNWRNLGEAFALQWA
;
A
#
# COMPACT_ATOMS: atom_id res chain seq x y z
N LEU A 1 4.17 4.27 -3.13
CA LEU A 1 5.06 3.43 -3.98
C LEU A 1 5.17 4.08 -5.34
N THR A 2 6.37 4.15 -5.92
CA THR A 2 6.53 4.61 -7.31
C THR A 2 6.18 3.48 -8.28
N LYS A 3 5.75 3.81 -9.51
CA LYS A 3 5.45 2.81 -10.56
C LYS A 3 6.61 1.84 -10.80
N ARG A 4 7.85 2.36 -10.78
CA ARG A 4 9.07 1.54 -10.94
C ARG A 4 9.22 0.49 -9.85
N VAL A 5 8.97 0.84 -8.58
CA VAL A 5 9.04 -0.12 -7.48
C VAL A 5 7.89 -1.12 -7.55
N GLN A 6 6.69 -0.68 -7.94
CA GLN A 6 5.55 -1.58 -8.15
C GLN A 6 5.84 -2.63 -9.22
N LEU A 7 6.44 -2.21 -10.34
CA LEU A 7 6.85 -3.12 -11.40
C LEU A 7 7.87 -4.15 -10.90
N LYS A 8 8.89 -3.72 -10.15
CA LYS A 8 9.89 -4.63 -9.57
C LYS A 8 9.22 -5.68 -8.67
N LEU A 9 8.32 -5.28 -7.79
CA LEU A 9 7.60 -6.18 -6.89
C LEU A 9 6.72 -7.19 -7.63
N ARG A 10 6.00 -6.74 -8.67
CA ARG A 10 5.19 -7.63 -9.51
C ARG A 10 6.06 -8.61 -10.28
N THR A 11 7.20 -8.17 -10.81
CA THR A 11 8.14 -9.06 -11.51
C THR A 11 8.73 -10.10 -10.56
N THR A 12 9.09 -9.72 -9.33
CA THR A 12 9.56 -10.68 -8.33
C THR A 12 8.46 -11.68 -7.95
N GLN A 13 7.22 -11.22 -7.74
CA GLN A 13 6.08 -12.12 -7.46
C GLN A 13 5.89 -13.15 -8.58
N ARG A 14 5.85 -12.71 -9.84
CA ARG A 14 5.70 -13.61 -11.00
C ARG A 14 6.82 -14.64 -11.11
N ALA A 15 8.05 -14.25 -10.74
CA ALA A 15 9.18 -15.18 -10.73
C ALA A 15 9.02 -16.25 -9.64
N MET A 16 8.54 -15.86 -8.45
CA MET A 16 8.25 -16.78 -7.35
C MET A 16 7.08 -17.70 -7.69
N GLU A 17 5.95 -17.18 -8.16
CA GLU A 17 4.77 -17.97 -8.56
C GLU A 17 5.11 -19.01 -9.62
N ARG A 18 5.89 -18.63 -10.65
CA ARG A 18 6.33 -19.56 -11.67
C ARG A 18 7.17 -20.71 -11.09
N LYS A 19 8.06 -20.40 -10.13
CA LYS A 19 8.87 -21.41 -9.45
C LYS A 19 8.03 -22.32 -8.55
N MET A 20 7.01 -21.80 -7.88
CA MET A 20 6.08 -22.58 -7.06
C MET A 20 5.31 -23.62 -7.89
N VAL A 21 4.88 -23.25 -9.11
CA VAL A 21 4.12 -24.15 -10.00
C VAL A 21 5.03 -25.06 -10.82
N GLY A 22 6.35 -24.84 -10.82
CA GLY A 22 7.31 -25.67 -11.56
C GLY A 22 7.37 -25.42 -13.07
N VAL A 23 6.85 -24.28 -13.55
CA VAL A 23 6.76 -23.95 -14.98
C VAL A 23 8.01 -23.20 -15.45
N THR A 24 8.43 -23.45 -16.69
CA THR A 24 9.55 -22.75 -17.32
C THR A 24 9.09 -21.57 -18.17
N LEU A 25 10.00 -20.64 -18.48
CA LEU A 25 9.69 -19.51 -19.38
C LEU A 25 9.40 -19.97 -20.83
N ARG A 26 9.84 -21.18 -21.21
CA ARG A 26 9.65 -21.74 -22.55
C ARG A 26 8.17 -22.03 -22.85
N GLU A 27 7.39 -22.33 -21.82
CA GLU A 27 5.97 -22.63 -21.92
C GLU A 27 5.11 -21.39 -22.19
N LYS A 28 5.69 -20.18 -22.12
CA LYS A 28 5.05 -18.89 -22.46
C LYS A 28 3.68 -18.68 -21.79
N LYS A 29 3.48 -19.24 -20.60
CA LYS A 29 2.25 -19.05 -19.81
C LYS A 29 2.13 -17.60 -19.37
N ARG A 30 0.92 -17.08 -19.44
CA ARG A 30 0.61 -15.70 -19.02
C ARG A 30 0.64 -15.57 -17.49
N ALA A 31 0.78 -14.34 -17.01
CA ALA A 31 0.83 -14.07 -15.57
C ALA A 31 -0.50 -14.40 -14.87
N GLU A 32 -1.62 -14.18 -15.55
CA GLU A 32 -2.97 -14.47 -15.06
C GLU A 32 -3.13 -15.96 -14.77
N TRP A 33 -2.58 -16.82 -15.63
CA TRP A 33 -2.61 -18.27 -15.44
C TRP A 33 -1.92 -18.69 -14.14
N PHE A 34 -0.74 -18.12 -13.82
CA PHE A 34 -0.07 -18.42 -12.55
C PHE A 34 -0.87 -17.98 -11.32
N ARG A 35 -1.60 -16.87 -11.42
CA ARG A 35 -2.47 -16.38 -10.34
C ARG A 35 -3.67 -17.29 -10.12
N GLU A 36 -4.27 -17.82 -11.19
CA GLU A 36 -5.35 -18.81 -11.10
C GLU A 36 -4.88 -20.11 -10.42
N GLN A 37 -3.66 -20.57 -10.73
CA GLN A 37 -3.10 -21.79 -10.12
C GLN A 37 -2.75 -21.59 -8.64
N THR A 38 -2.05 -20.50 -8.32
CA THR A 38 -1.52 -20.27 -6.96
C THR A 38 -2.54 -19.64 -6.01
N ARG A 39 -3.57 -18.97 -6.56
CA ARG A 39 -4.56 -18.15 -5.83
C ARG A 39 -3.93 -17.07 -4.94
N VAL A 40 -2.71 -16.64 -5.28
CA VAL A 40 -1.98 -15.60 -4.54
C VAL A 40 -2.50 -14.22 -4.98
N ASN A 41 -2.80 -13.37 -4.00
CA ASN A 41 -3.24 -11.99 -4.25
C ASN A 41 -2.10 -11.15 -4.86
N ASP A 42 -2.45 -10.14 -5.65
CA ASP A 42 -1.45 -9.18 -6.17
C ASP A 42 -0.72 -8.49 -5.00
N ILE A 43 0.61 -8.54 -5.02
CA ILE A 43 1.47 -7.99 -3.97
C ILE A 43 1.22 -6.50 -3.73
N ILE A 44 0.84 -5.74 -4.76
CA ILE A 44 0.56 -4.31 -4.62
C ILE A 44 -0.72 -4.12 -3.82
N VAL A 45 -1.77 -4.90 -4.09
CA VAL A 45 -3.02 -4.86 -3.33
C VAL A 45 -2.74 -5.17 -1.86
N GLU A 46 -1.96 -6.20 -1.58
CA GLU A 46 -1.61 -6.57 -0.20
C GLU A 46 -0.78 -5.50 0.52
N ILE A 47 0.18 -4.87 -0.17
CA ILE A 47 0.94 -3.76 0.41
C ILE A 47 0.02 -2.57 0.71
N LYS A 48 -0.96 -2.28 -0.15
CA LYS A 48 -1.91 -1.18 0.04
C LYS A 48 -2.86 -1.44 1.21
N LYS A 49 -3.38 -2.66 1.33
CA LYS A 49 -4.16 -3.11 2.50
C LYS A 49 -3.34 -2.94 3.77
N LYS A 50 -2.13 -3.48 3.83
CA LYS A 50 -1.26 -3.36 5.02
C LYS A 50 -0.93 -1.91 5.36
N LYS A 51 -0.67 -1.07 4.36
CA LYS A 51 -0.46 0.37 4.55
C LYS A 51 -1.69 1.03 5.21
N TRP A 52 -2.88 0.71 4.72
CA TRP A 52 -4.14 1.23 5.23
C TRP A 52 -4.41 0.77 6.67
N THR A 53 -4.25 -0.52 6.95
CA THR A 53 -4.39 -1.09 8.30
C THR A 53 -3.41 -0.44 9.28
N TRP A 54 -2.14 -0.27 8.87
CA TRP A 54 -1.13 0.37 9.69
C TRP A 54 -1.47 1.83 9.98
N ALA A 55 -1.95 2.58 8.99
CA ALA A 55 -2.37 3.97 9.20
C ALA A 55 -3.43 4.10 10.28
N GLY A 56 -4.47 3.27 10.21
CA GLY A 56 -5.51 3.27 11.23
C GLY A 56 -5.01 2.79 12.59
N HIS A 57 -4.08 1.83 12.61
CA HIS A 57 -3.43 1.40 13.85
C HIS A 57 -2.69 2.56 14.52
N VAL A 58 -1.89 3.31 13.77
CA VAL A 58 -1.15 4.45 14.30
C VAL A 58 -2.08 5.52 14.84
N MET A 59 -3.13 5.91 14.10
CA MET A 59 -4.06 6.97 14.55
C MET A 59 -4.89 6.62 15.78
N ARG A 60 -5.00 5.32 16.11
CA ARG A 60 -5.73 4.84 17.30
C ARG A 60 -4.84 4.63 18.52
N ARG A 61 -3.51 4.67 18.36
CA ARG A 61 -2.59 4.59 19.49
C ARG A 61 -2.66 5.87 20.32
N GLN A 62 -2.56 5.73 21.64
CA GLN A 62 -2.54 6.84 22.60
C GLN A 62 -1.14 7.06 23.22
N ASP A 63 -0.13 6.33 22.72
CA ASP A 63 1.21 6.26 23.31
C ASP A 63 2.14 7.44 22.96
N ASN A 64 1.63 8.48 22.29
CA ASN A 64 2.36 9.68 21.82
C ASN A 64 3.73 9.37 21.19
N GLN A 65 3.86 8.18 20.58
CA GLN A 65 5.12 7.72 20.03
C GLN A 65 5.50 8.50 18.76
N TRP A 66 6.79 8.42 18.41
CA TRP A 66 7.33 8.99 17.17
C TRP A 66 6.55 8.58 15.92
N SER A 67 6.02 7.36 15.88
CA SER A 67 5.22 6.85 14.75
C SER A 67 3.96 7.70 14.52
N LEU A 68 3.24 8.07 15.58
CA LEU A 68 2.09 8.97 15.51
C LEU A 68 2.52 10.37 15.08
N ARG A 69 3.50 10.95 15.79
CA ARG A 69 4.00 12.31 15.52
C ARG A 69 4.47 12.49 14.09
N VAL A 70 5.25 11.56 13.55
CA VAL A 70 5.75 11.60 12.17
C VAL A 70 4.63 11.44 11.14
N THR A 71 3.59 10.66 11.46
CA THR A 71 2.45 10.43 10.56
C THR A 71 1.51 11.63 10.50
N GLU A 72 1.26 12.28 11.64
CA GLU A 72 0.44 13.49 11.75
C GLU A 72 1.19 14.77 11.35
N TRP A 73 2.53 14.70 11.21
CA TRP A 73 3.34 15.88 10.94
C TRP A 73 3.01 16.51 9.58
N ILE A 74 2.35 17.67 9.65
CA ILE A 74 2.09 18.56 8.52
C ILE A 74 3.06 19.75 8.63
N PRO A 75 4.14 19.79 7.84
CA PRO A 75 5.01 20.97 7.83
C PRO A 75 4.24 22.16 7.28
N ARG A 76 4.12 23.20 8.11
CA ARG A 76 3.48 24.48 7.75
C ARG A 76 4.46 25.42 7.04
N ASP A 77 5.74 25.32 7.37
CA ASP A 77 6.79 26.21 6.86
C ASP A 77 7.80 25.48 5.97
N GLY A 78 8.19 26.15 4.88
CA GLY A 78 9.27 25.73 3.99
C GLY A 78 8.87 24.80 2.83
N LYS A 79 9.71 24.82 1.79
CA LYS A 79 9.62 23.90 0.64
C LYS A 79 10.51 22.68 0.90
N ARG A 80 10.13 21.50 0.40
CA ARG A 80 11.00 20.31 0.48
C ARG A 80 12.28 20.57 -0.31
N GLY A 81 13.43 20.31 0.32
CA GLY A 81 14.74 20.42 -0.32
C GLY A 81 14.87 19.52 -1.55
N ARG A 82 15.79 19.88 -2.45
CA ARG A 82 16.13 19.10 -3.65
C ARG A 82 16.53 17.67 -3.25
N GLY A 83 16.14 16.68 -4.05
CA GLY A 83 16.44 15.26 -3.83
C GLY A 83 15.45 14.49 -2.94
N ARG A 84 14.63 15.13 -2.10
CA ARG A 84 13.58 14.40 -1.36
C ARG A 84 12.37 14.09 -2.24
N PRO A 85 11.75 12.90 -2.11
CA PRO A 85 10.49 12.60 -2.79
C PRO A 85 9.42 13.66 -2.52
N LYS A 86 8.70 14.06 -3.57
CA LYS A 86 7.60 15.04 -3.50
C LYS A 86 6.42 14.53 -2.67
N VAL A 87 6.15 13.23 -2.76
CA VAL A 87 5.03 12.54 -2.11
C VAL A 87 5.48 11.97 -0.76
N ARG A 88 4.77 12.31 0.32
CA ARG A 88 4.91 11.73 1.66
C ARG A 88 4.20 10.39 1.75
N TRP A 89 4.48 9.67 2.84
CA TRP A 89 3.85 8.40 3.10
C TRP A 89 2.31 8.52 3.21
N SER A 90 1.80 9.50 3.97
CA SER A 90 0.37 9.72 4.22
C SER A 90 -0.39 10.38 3.07
N ASP A 91 0.31 11.02 2.11
CA ASP A 91 -0.32 11.76 1.00
C ASP A 91 -1.29 10.90 0.18
N GLU A 92 -0.97 9.62 -0.01
CA GLU A 92 -1.83 8.68 -0.73
C GLU A 92 -3.13 8.37 0.03
N ILE A 93 -3.06 8.26 1.36
CA ILE A 93 -4.21 8.03 2.22
C ILE A 93 -5.07 9.30 2.26
N ARG A 94 -4.43 10.45 2.43
CA ARG A 94 -5.08 11.77 2.38
C ARG A 94 -5.75 12.03 1.03
N LYS A 95 -5.14 11.60 -0.08
CA LYS A 95 -5.73 11.74 -1.42
C LYS A 95 -7.04 10.95 -1.53
N TYR A 96 -7.15 9.80 -0.86
CA TYR A 96 -8.31 8.92 -0.93
C TYR A 96 -9.38 9.25 0.12
N ALA A 97 -9.02 9.34 1.40
CA ALA A 97 -9.93 9.58 2.52
C ALA A 97 -10.05 11.05 2.95
N GLY A 98 -9.40 11.98 2.24
CA GLY A 98 -9.45 13.41 2.54
C GLY A 98 -8.54 13.83 3.70
N ILE A 99 -8.63 15.10 4.09
CA ILE A 99 -7.75 15.70 5.12
C ILE A 99 -8.07 15.18 6.53
N THR A 100 -9.32 14.81 6.77
CA THR A 100 -9.86 14.30 8.04
C THR A 100 -9.70 12.78 8.20
N TRP A 101 -8.88 12.14 7.35
CA TRP A 101 -8.59 10.72 7.46
C TRP A 101 -8.11 10.26 8.85
N PRO A 102 -7.35 11.05 9.65
CA PRO A 102 -6.97 10.64 11.01
C PRO A 102 -8.18 10.42 11.92
N GLN A 103 -9.21 11.26 11.80
CA GLN A 103 -10.45 11.14 12.54
C GLN A 103 -11.27 9.95 12.05
N LEU A 104 -11.39 9.78 10.72
CA LEU A 104 -12.07 8.63 10.12
C LEU A 104 -11.44 7.29 10.55
N ALA A 105 -10.12 7.28 10.72
CA ALA A 105 -9.39 6.10 11.15
C ALA A 105 -9.70 5.65 12.59
N ARG A 106 -10.34 6.48 13.41
CA ARG A 106 -10.76 6.09 14.76
C ARG A 106 -11.92 5.09 14.74
N ASP A 107 -12.83 5.24 13.78
CA ASP A 107 -13.90 4.27 13.52
C ASP A 107 -13.33 3.06 12.79
N ARG A 108 -13.24 1.92 13.48
CA ARG A 108 -12.69 0.68 12.90
C ARG A 108 -13.54 0.11 11.76
N GLY A 109 -14.87 0.22 11.86
CA GLY A 109 -15.79 -0.33 10.88
C GLY A 109 -15.71 0.45 9.58
N ASN A 110 -15.86 1.77 9.67
CA ASN A 110 -15.73 2.66 8.52
C ASN A 110 -14.32 2.57 7.90
N TRP A 111 -13.27 2.55 8.74
CA TRP A 111 -11.89 2.43 8.26
C TRP A 111 -11.65 1.13 7.50
N ARG A 112 -12.25 0.01 7.93
CA ARG A 112 -12.13 -1.26 7.22
C ARG A 112 -12.78 -1.19 5.84
N ASN A 113 -14.01 -0.69 5.76
CA ASN A 113 -14.76 -0.59 4.50
C ASN A 113 -14.07 0.32 3.49
N LEU A 114 -13.59 1.49 3.93
CA LEU A 114 -12.78 2.39 3.09
C LEU A 114 -11.47 1.75 2.65
N GLY A 115 -10.87 0.91 3.50
CA GLY A 115 -9.63 0.19 3.19
C GLY A 115 -9.80 -0.86 2.10
N GLU A 116 -10.92 -1.57 2.11
CA GLU A 116 -11.27 -2.53 1.06
C GLU A 116 -11.46 -1.80 -0.28
N ALA A 117 -12.24 -0.72 -0.29
CA ALA A 117 -12.44 0.11 -1.49
C ALA A 117 -11.14 0.77 -1.97
N PHE A 118 -10.27 1.23 -1.07
CA PHE A 118 -8.95 1.76 -1.39
C PHE A 118 -8.06 0.71 -2.07
N ALA A 119 -8.05 -0.52 -1.56
CA ALA A 119 -7.24 -1.60 -2.10
C ALA A 119 -7.71 -2.04 -3.49
N LEU A 120 -9.01 -2.01 -3.76
CA LEU A 120 -9.59 -2.34 -5.07
C LEU A 120 -9.12 -1.41 -6.20
N GLN A 121 -8.72 -0.17 -5.91
CA GLN A 121 -8.13 0.73 -6.92
C GLN A 121 -6.78 0.23 -7.49
N TRP A 122 -6.20 -0.80 -6.87
CA TRP A 122 -4.88 -1.34 -7.21
C TRP A 122 -4.91 -2.80 -7.65
N ALA A 123 -6.09 -3.43 -7.62
CA ALA A 123 -6.33 -4.77 -8.15
C ALA A 123 -6.28 -4.74 -9.68
#